data_AF-A0A3D9B2K9-F1
#
_entry.id   AF-A0A3D9B2K9-F1
#
_cell.length_a   1.000
_cell.length_b   1.000
_cell.length_c   1.000
_cell.angle_alpha   90.00
_cell.angle_beta   90.00
_cell.angle_gamma   90.00
#
_symmetry.space_group_name_H-M   'P 1'
#
loop_
_entity.id
_entity.type
_entity.pdbx_description
1 polymer ?
#
loop_
_entity_poly.entity_id
_entity_poly.type
_entity_poly.pdbx_seq_one_letter_code
_entity_poly.pdbx_strand_id
1 'polypeptide(L)'
;MEIQTPIPDFEAIAKEAIDKSRRYAMVYCLNFFKDSFKKQGFTDTSFNAWENRVSPDYRAGGALLVSTSFLLESLKVLSGNKTYIEFGTYAPYAEIHNEGGVIKIKITKKSRKYFWYMYKKTNDTKWKAMALTKKDIMTVKIPKRQFIGESAKMMEGLDEWFFSFIVQKFKNL
;
A
#
# COMPACT_ATOMS: atom_id res chain seq x y z
N MET A 1 44.41 33.04 27.29
CA MET A 1 43.09 32.71 27.85
C MET A 1 42.70 31.39 27.22
N GLU A 2 42.93 30.28 27.93
CA GLU A 2 42.55 28.95 27.43
C GLU A 2 41.09 28.70 27.81
N ILE A 3 40.26 28.48 26.79
CA ILE A 3 38.85 28.12 26.96
C ILE A 3 38.78 26.61 26.76
N GLN A 4 38.65 25.83 27.84
CA GLN A 4 38.29 24.43 27.74
C GLN A 4 36.79 24.32 27.50
N THR A 5 36.40 23.95 26.29
CA THR A 5 35.03 23.49 26.03
C THR A 5 34.96 21.99 26.29
N PRO A 6 33.95 21.49 27.03
CA PRO A 6 33.77 20.06 27.22
C PRO A 6 33.49 19.39 25.87
N ILE A 7 34.17 18.28 25.58
CA ILE A 7 33.96 17.51 24.36
C ILE A 7 32.59 16.83 24.44
N PRO A 8 31.70 17.02 23.45
CA PRO A 8 30.42 16.33 23.40
C PRO A 8 30.57 14.80 23.29
N ASP A 9 29.65 14.06 23.89
CA ASP A 9 29.57 12.60 23.74
C ASP A 9 28.91 12.24 22.39
N PHE A 10 29.74 12.09 21.36
CA PHE A 10 29.30 11.73 20.02
C PHE A 10 28.70 10.32 19.92
N GLU A 11 29.09 9.39 20.80
CA GLU A 11 28.56 8.02 20.77
C GLU A 11 27.10 7.98 21.24
N ALA A 12 26.79 8.72 22.31
CA ALA A 12 25.41 8.88 22.78
C ALA A 12 24.52 9.54 21.70
N ILE A 13 25.04 10.58 21.03
CA ILE A 13 24.32 11.27 19.95
C ILE A 13 24.02 10.32 18.79
N ALA A 14 25.01 9.53 18.36
CA ALA A 14 24.83 8.55 17.29
C ALA A 14 23.78 7.49 17.64
N LYS A 15 23.79 6.96 18.88
CA LYS A 15 22.78 6.01 19.36
C LYS A 15 21.38 6.63 19.35
N GLU A 16 21.24 7.88 19.81
CA GLU A 16 19.98 8.60 19.78
C GLU A 16 19.49 8.80 18.33
N ALA A 17 20.39 9.18 17.42
CA ALA A 17 20.08 9.40 16.02
C ALA A 17 19.52 8.15 15.35
N ILE A 18 20.15 6.99 15.57
CA ILE A 18 19.71 5.70 15.01
C ILE A 18 18.34 5.29 15.55
N ASP A 19 18.09 5.46 16.85
CA ASP A 19 16.79 5.07 17.40
C ASP A 19 15.67 6.00 16.91
N LYS A 20 15.93 7.31 16.85
CA LYS A 20 14.97 8.28 16.33
C LYS A 20 14.71 8.10 14.84
N SER A 21 15.75 7.86 14.04
CA SER A 21 15.59 7.63 12.60
C SER A 21 14.75 6.40 12.31
N ARG A 22 14.96 5.30 13.04
CA ARG A 22 14.14 4.10 12.93
C ARG A 22 12.67 4.39 13.20
N ARG A 23 12.36 5.06 14.32
CA ARG A 23 10.97 5.40 14.70
C ARG A 23 10.32 6.32 13.66
N TYR A 24 11.06 7.32 13.19
CA TYR A 24 10.58 8.21 12.15
C TYR A 24 10.30 7.45 10.85
N ALA A 25 11.24 6.62 10.38
CA ALA A 25 11.11 5.84 9.17
C ALA A 25 9.88 4.92 9.19
N MET A 26 9.62 4.23 10.32
CA MET A 26 8.43 3.39 10.49
C MET A 26 7.14 4.18 10.26
N VAL A 27 7.02 5.37 10.85
CA VAL A 27 5.81 6.20 10.74
C VAL A 27 5.72 6.84 9.36
N TYR A 28 6.82 7.40 8.87
CA TYR A 28 6.90 8.09 7.60
C TYR A 28 6.56 7.17 6.42
N CYS A 29 7.22 6.01 6.31
CA CYS A 29 6.97 5.08 5.22
C CYS A 29 5.55 4.50 5.27
N LEU A 30 5.04 4.18 6.47
CA LEU A 30 3.67 3.70 6.61
C LEU A 30 2.65 4.76 6.14
N ASN A 31 2.88 6.02 6.48
CA ASN A 31 2.05 7.13 6.01
C ASN A 31 2.18 7.35 4.51
N PHE A 32 3.38 7.20 3.94
CA PHE A 32 3.63 7.25 2.50
C PHE A 32 2.78 6.23 1.73
N PHE A 33 2.75 4.98 2.21
CA PHE A 33 1.91 3.93 1.61
C PHE A 33 0.41 4.23 1.78
N LYS A 34 -0.01 4.71 2.95
CA LYS A 34 -1.41 5.12 3.18
C LYS A 34 -1.83 6.28 2.29
N ASP A 35 -0.95 7.24 2.05
CA ASP A 35 -1.23 8.38 1.18
C ASP A 35 -1.38 7.98 -0.29
N SER A 36 -0.78 6.85 -0.71
CA SER A 36 -0.99 6.28 -2.05
C SER A 36 -2.47 5.97 -2.31
N PHE A 37 -3.22 5.52 -1.28
CA PHE A 37 -4.68 5.29 -1.39
C PHE A 37 -5.47 6.57 -1.56
N LYS A 38 -5.09 7.64 -0.84
CA LYS A 38 -5.74 8.95 -0.96
C LYS A 38 -5.50 9.55 -2.34
N LYS A 39 -4.28 9.44 -2.85
CA LYS A 39 -3.87 9.92 -4.18
C LYS A 39 -4.32 9.01 -5.32
N GLN A 40 -4.75 7.78 -5.01
CA GLN A 40 -5.10 6.74 -5.98
C GLN A 40 -3.96 6.44 -6.96
N GLY A 41 -2.75 6.34 -6.43
CA GLY A 41 -1.55 6.13 -7.23
C GLY A 41 -0.31 5.95 -6.36
N PHE A 42 0.75 5.42 -6.94
CA PHE A 42 2.02 5.23 -6.26
C PHE A 42 3.04 6.25 -6.75
N THR A 43 3.70 6.94 -5.82
CA THR A 43 4.82 7.83 -6.16
C THR A 43 6.13 7.05 -6.02
N ASP A 44 6.81 6.82 -7.14
CA ASP A 44 8.21 6.38 -7.14
C ASP A 44 9.10 7.58 -7.54
N THR A 45 9.81 7.52 -8.65
CA THR A 45 10.48 8.67 -9.28
C THR A 45 9.45 9.65 -9.86
N SER A 46 8.35 9.11 -10.38
CA SER A 46 7.18 9.85 -10.85
C SER A 46 5.90 9.30 -10.22
N PHE A 47 4.82 10.08 -10.31
CA PHE A 47 3.51 9.66 -9.83
C PHE A 47 2.81 8.77 -10.86
N ASN A 48 2.55 7.52 -10.49
CA ASN A 48 1.84 6.54 -11.30
C ASN A 48 0.41 6.37 -10.77
N ALA A 49 -0.55 7.03 -11.40
CA ALA A 49 -1.96 6.92 -11.07
C ALA A 49 -2.50 5.51 -11.38
N TRP A 50 -3.43 5.03 -10.54
CA TRP A 50 -4.11 3.76 -10.76
C TRP A 50 -5.10 3.83 -11.92
N GLU A 51 -5.30 2.68 -12.57
CA GLU A 51 -6.31 2.58 -13.62
C GLU A 51 -7.72 2.81 -13.04
N ASN A 52 -8.44 3.72 -13.70
CA ASN A 52 -9.81 4.06 -13.39
C ASN A 52 -10.77 2.87 -13.54
N ARG A 53 -11.94 2.98 -12.91
CA ARG A 53 -13.00 1.97 -13.06
C ARG A 53 -13.54 2.01 -14.49
N VAL A 54 -13.97 0.86 -14.99
CA VAL A 54 -14.69 0.78 -16.26
C VAL A 54 -16.10 1.34 -16.05
N SER A 55 -16.49 2.32 -16.85
CA SER A 55 -17.84 2.89 -16.84
C SER A 55 -18.87 1.94 -17.48
N PRO A 56 -20.11 1.86 -16.97
CA PRO A 56 -20.65 2.60 -15.83
C PRO A 56 -20.16 2.05 -14.48
N ASP A 57 -19.78 2.97 -13.59
CA ASP A 57 -19.37 2.61 -12.23
C ASP A 57 -20.57 2.30 -11.36
N TYR A 58 -20.52 1.19 -10.63
CA TYR A 58 -21.54 0.83 -9.65
C TYR A 58 -21.53 1.76 -8.42
N ARG A 59 -20.43 2.50 -8.19
CA ARG A 59 -20.27 3.46 -7.09
C ARG A 59 -19.65 4.76 -7.60
N ALA A 60 -20.42 5.52 -8.37
CA ALA A 60 -20.00 6.82 -8.90
C ALA A 60 -19.43 7.73 -7.80
N GLY A 61 -18.23 8.27 -8.03
CA GLY A 61 -17.52 9.17 -7.10
C GLY A 61 -16.79 8.47 -5.95
N GLY A 62 -16.88 7.14 -5.83
CA GLY A 62 -16.20 6.38 -4.78
C GLY A 62 -14.72 6.15 -5.06
N ALA A 63 -13.86 6.39 -4.07
CA ALA A 63 -12.42 6.17 -4.21
C ALA A 63 -12.07 4.70 -4.53
N LEU A 64 -11.01 4.50 -5.33
CA LEU A 64 -10.49 3.18 -5.67
C LEU A 64 -9.93 2.48 -4.44
N LEU A 65 -10.26 1.20 -4.24
CA LEU A 65 -9.83 0.36 -3.10
C LEU A 65 -10.23 0.86 -1.69
N VAL A 66 -11.01 1.94 -1.56
CA VAL A 66 -11.46 2.49 -0.26
C VAL A 66 -12.96 2.25 -0.05
N SER A 67 -13.46 1.06 -0.41
CA SER A 67 -14.89 0.79 -0.20
C SER A 67 -15.25 0.63 1.28
N THR A 68 -14.47 -0.21 1.96
CA THR A 68 -14.54 -0.47 3.41
C THR A 68 -13.27 -0.03 4.13
N SER A 69 -12.30 0.51 3.39
CA SER A 69 -10.94 0.85 3.85
C SER A 69 -10.12 -0.32 4.43
N PHE A 70 -10.61 -1.57 4.41
CA PHE A 70 -9.93 -2.71 5.02
C PHE A 70 -8.49 -2.89 4.54
N LEU A 71 -8.24 -2.77 3.23
CA LEU A 71 -6.88 -2.89 2.69
C LEU A 71 -5.95 -1.78 3.21
N LEU A 72 -6.44 -0.54 3.25
CA LEU A 72 -5.71 0.60 3.79
C LEU A 72 -5.38 0.40 5.27
N GLU A 73 -6.37 0.01 6.07
CA GLU A 73 -6.21 -0.19 7.52
C GLU A 73 -5.37 -1.44 7.84
N SER A 74 -5.25 -2.36 6.89
CA SER A 74 -4.45 -3.56 7.08
C SER A 74 -2.94 -3.34 6.96
N LEU A 75 -2.52 -2.18 6.44
CA LEU A 75 -1.10 -1.81 6.33
C LEU A 75 -0.49 -1.58 7.71
N LYS A 76 0.63 -2.25 7.95
CA LYS A 76 1.38 -2.17 9.21
C LYS A 76 2.86 -2.45 9.00
N VAL A 77 3.64 -2.09 10.01
CA VAL A 77 5.01 -2.59 10.18
C VAL A 77 4.90 -4.04 10.67
N LEU A 78 5.44 -5.00 9.93
CA LEU A 78 5.43 -6.42 10.27
C LEU A 78 6.51 -6.76 11.28
N SER A 79 7.74 -6.31 11.00
CA SER A 79 8.91 -6.52 11.83
C SER A 79 9.90 -5.37 11.61
N GLY A 80 10.85 -5.21 12.52
CA GLY A 80 11.91 -4.22 12.33
C GLY A 80 12.96 -4.30 13.41
N ASN A 81 14.22 -4.19 13.01
CA ASN A 81 15.36 -4.13 13.91
C ASN A 81 16.17 -2.85 13.60
N LYS A 82 17.47 -2.82 13.93
CA LYS A 82 18.33 -1.67 13.66
C LYS A 82 18.80 -1.59 12.19
N THR A 83 18.64 -2.66 11.43
CA THR A 83 19.17 -2.78 10.06
C THR A 83 18.08 -2.80 9.00
N TYR A 84 16.88 -3.30 9.31
CA TYR A 84 15.76 -3.33 8.39
C TYR A 84 14.43 -3.05 9.07
N ILE A 85 13.46 -2.60 8.27
CA ILE A 85 12.06 -2.47 8.63
C ILE A 85 11.25 -3.17 7.55
N GLU A 86 10.37 -4.07 7.95
CA GLU A 86 9.49 -4.81 7.06
C GLU A 86 8.07 -4.23 7.13
N PHE A 87 7.55 -3.83 5.98
CA PHE A 87 6.20 -3.32 5.84
C PHE A 87 5.33 -4.33 5.11
N GLY A 88 4.07 -4.42 5.47
CA GLY A 88 3.16 -5.31 4.79
C GLY A 88 1.73 -5.16 5.24
N THR A 89 0.92 -6.12 4.84
CA THR A 89 -0.52 -6.13 5.07
C THR A 89 -0.97 -7.55 5.38
N TYR A 90 -1.99 -7.67 6.22
CA TYR A 90 -2.64 -8.95 6.51
C TYR A 90 -3.85 -9.21 5.61
N ALA A 91 -4.14 -8.33 4.64
CA ALA A 91 -5.21 -8.55 3.69
C ALA A 91 -4.79 -9.61 2.66
N PRO A 92 -5.52 -10.73 2.54
CA PRO A 92 -5.10 -11.87 1.70
C PRO A 92 -5.12 -11.57 0.20
N TYR A 93 -5.77 -10.48 -0.21
CA TYR A 93 -5.87 -10.03 -1.59
C TYR A 93 -4.95 -8.83 -1.90
N ALA A 94 -4.08 -8.44 -0.97
CA ALA A 94 -3.22 -7.28 -1.13
C ALA A 94 -2.27 -7.41 -2.32
N GLU A 95 -1.57 -8.55 -2.41
CA GLU A 95 -0.57 -8.84 -3.43
C GLU A 95 -1.13 -8.67 -4.84
N ILE A 96 -2.25 -9.35 -5.15
CA ILE A 96 -2.88 -9.27 -6.47
C ILE A 96 -3.39 -7.87 -6.82
N HIS A 97 -3.71 -7.03 -5.83
CA HIS A 97 -4.02 -5.63 -6.08
C HIS A 97 -2.77 -4.78 -6.30
N ASN A 98 -1.70 -5.02 -5.54
CA ASN A 98 -0.45 -4.26 -5.63
C ASN A 98 0.29 -4.52 -6.94
N GLU A 99 0.35 -5.78 -7.36
CA GLU A 99 1.08 -6.21 -8.55
C GLU A 99 0.19 -6.26 -9.81
N GLY A 100 -1.11 -6.40 -9.61
CA GLY A 100 -2.03 -6.78 -10.67
C GLY A 100 -1.86 -8.25 -11.04
N GLY A 101 -2.72 -8.75 -11.93
CA GLY A 101 -2.57 -10.12 -12.42
C GLY A 101 -3.85 -10.71 -12.95
N VAL A 102 -3.83 -12.03 -13.14
CA VAL A 102 -4.94 -12.78 -13.71
C VAL A 102 -5.34 -13.91 -12.76
N ILE A 103 -6.58 -13.84 -12.27
CA ILE A 103 -7.16 -14.90 -11.43
C ILE A 103 -7.97 -15.84 -12.31
N LYS A 104 -7.74 -17.14 -12.14
CA LYS A 104 -8.55 -18.20 -12.74
C LYS A 104 -9.46 -18.80 -11.68
N ILE A 105 -10.76 -18.54 -11.79
CA ILE A 105 -11.78 -18.98 -10.83
C ILE A 105 -12.51 -20.19 -11.41
N LYS A 106 -12.50 -21.31 -10.69
CA LYS A 106 -13.25 -22.50 -11.10
C LYS A 106 -14.75 -22.30 -10.89
N ILE A 107 -15.53 -22.55 -11.94
CA ILE A 107 -16.99 -22.45 -11.90
C ILE A 107 -17.54 -23.75 -11.30
N THR A 108 -18.03 -23.66 -10.07
CA THR A 108 -18.60 -24.83 -9.37
C THR A 108 -20.10 -24.98 -9.66
N LYS A 109 -20.65 -26.15 -9.35
CA LYS A 109 -22.12 -26.36 -9.36
C LYS A 109 -22.84 -25.35 -8.46
N LYS A 110 -22.26 -25.00 -7.30
CA LYS A 110 -22.80 -23.97 -6.39
C LYS A 110 -22.79 -22.58 -7.03
N SER A 111 -21.72 -22.23 -7.74
CA SER A 111 -21.62 -20.97 -8.51
C SER A 111 -22.73 -20.89 -9.58
N ARG A 112 -22.97 -21.97 -10.34
CA ARG A 112 -24.06 -22.01 -11.34
C ARG A 112 -25.44 -21.84 -10.72
N LYS A 113 -25.70 -22.47 -9.57
CA LYS A 113 -26.95 -22.27 -8.81
C LYS A 113 -27.10 -20.80 -8.38
N TYR A 114 -26.01 -20.19 -7.91
CA TYR A 114 -26.00 -18.77 -7.55
C TYR A 114 -26.28 -17.87 -8.76
N PHE A 115 -25.70 -18.16 -9.93
CA PHE A 115 -25.98 -17.41 -11.15
C PHE A 115 -27.46 -17.49 -11.55
N TRP A 116 -28.09 -18.66 -11.45
CA TRP A 116 -29.53 -18.78 -11.66
C TRP A 116 -30.36 -18.00 -10.65
N TYR A 117 -29.98 -18.03 -9.38
CA TYR A 117 -30.62 -17.22 -8.34
C TYR A 117 -30.53 -15.73 -8.66
N MET A 118 -29.34 -15.23 -9.03
CA MET A 118 -29.14 -13.83 -9.39
C MET A 118 -29.93 -13.43 -10.64
N TYR A 119 -30.02 -14.30 -11.66
CA TYR A 119 -30.88 -14.06 -12.82
C TYR A 119 -32.34 -13.92 -12.42
N LYS A 120 -32.88 -14.82 -11.58
CA LYS A 120 -34.27 -14.71 -11.10
C LYS A 120 -34.51 -13.45 -10.27
N LYS A 121 -33.51 -13.00 -9.50
CA LYS A 121 -33.60 -11.81 -8.64
C LYS A 121 -33.53 -10.50 -9.42
N THR A 122 -32.65 -10.43 -10.43
CA THR A 122 -32.31 -9.18 -11.13
C THR A 122 -32.88 -9.08 -12.55
N ASN A 123 -33.30 -10.21 -13.12
CA ASN A 123 -33.65 -10.39 -14.52
C ASN A 123 -32.55 -10.00 -15.52
N ASP A 124 -31.29 -9.82 -15.06
CA ASP A 124 -30.15 -9.46 -15.90
C ASP A 124 -29.61 -10.71 -16.63
N THR A 125 -29.65 -10.67 -17.95
CA THR A 125 -29.28 -11.76 -18.87
C THR A 125 -27.82 -12.20 -18.72
N LYS A 126 -26.94 -11.34 -18.20
CA LYS A 126 -25.54 -11.68 -17.89
C LYS A 126 -25.46 -12.89 -16.95
N TRP A 127 -26.31 -12.94 -15.93
CA TRP A 127 -26.34 -14.06 -14.98
C TRP A 127 -26.81 -15.37 -15.63
N LYS A 128 -27.80 -15.29 -16.52
CA LYS A 128 -28.26 -16.44 -17.31
C LYS A 128 -27.14 -16.98 -18.20
N ALA A 129 -26.41 -16.10 -18.89
CA ALA A 129 -25.27 -16.48 -19.72
C ALA A 129 -24.15 -17.15 -18.89
N MET A 130 -23.84 -16.61 -17.71
CA MET A 130 -22.85 -17.21 -16.80
C MET A 130 -23.31 -18.56 -16.24
N ALA A 131 -24.61 -18.75 -15.98
CA ALA A 131 -25.14 -20.03 -15.52
C ALA A 131 -25.02 -21.14 -16.58
N LEU A 132 -25.26 -20.78 -17.84
CA LEU A 132 -25.27 -21.68 -19.00
C LEU A 132 -23.89 -21.89 -19.64
N THR A 133 -22.87 -21.13 -19.25
CA THR A 133 -21.53 -21.21 -19.85
C THR A 133 -20.98 -22.64 -19.82
N LYS A 134 -20.42 -23.13 -20.93
CA LYS A 134 -19.73 -24.43 -20.95
C LYS A 134 -18.34 -24.38 -20.33
N LYS A 135 -17.81 -23.18 -20.05
CA LYS A 135 -16.50 -23.00 -19.42
C LYS A 135 -16.56 -23.46 -17.96
N ASP A 136 -15.51 -24.15 -17.52
CA ASP A 136 -15.34 -24.50 -16.11
C ASP A 136 -14.40 -23.55 -15.37
N ILE A 137 -13.78 -22.61 -16.08
CA ILE A 137 -12.88 -21.60 -15.52
C ILE A 137 -13.28 -20.22 -16.06
N MET A 138 -13.43 -19.27 -15.14
CA MET A 138 -13.59 -17.85 -15.44
C MET A 138 -12.27 -17.14 -15.18
N THR A 139 -11.82 -16.36 -16.15
CA THR A 139 -10.57 -15.60 -16.05
C THR A 139 -10.90 -14.13 -15.75
N VAL A 140 -10.29 -13.57 -14.72
CA VAL A 140 -10.47 -12.17 -14.31
C VAL A 140 -9.11 -11.48 -14.32
N LYS A 141 -8.98 -10.42 -15.10
CA LYS A 141 -7.80 -9.54 -15.10
C LYS A 141 -7.99 -8.45 -14.06
N ILE A 142 -7.07 -8.37 -13.10
CA ILE A 142 -7.01 -7.32 -12.09
C ILE A 142 -5.89 -6.35 -12.50
N PRO A 143 -6.19 -5.06 -12.67
CA PRO A 143 -5.16 -4.08 -13.00
C PRO A 143 -4.25 -3.81 -11.79
N LYS A 144 -3.00 -3.47 -12.08
CA LYS A 144 -2.00 -3.13 -11.08
C LYS A 144 -2.40 -1.82 -10.38
N ARG A 145 -2.52 -1.87 -9.06
CA ARG A 145 -2.80 -0.72 -8.19
C ARG A 145 -1.77 -0.72 -7.06
N GLN A 146 -0.54 -0.37 -7.43
CA GLN A 146 0.58 -0.37 -6.50
C GLN A 146 0.32 0.65 -5.37
N PHE A 147 0.44 0.22 -4.12
CA PHE A 147 0.31 1.07 -2.94
C PHE A 147 1.49 0.89 -1.97
N ILE A 148 2.25 -0.19 -2.15
CA ILE A 148 3.45 -0.51 -1.37
C ILE A 148 4.55 -1.00 -2.31
N GLY A 149 5.79 -0.63 -2.01
CA GLY A 149 6.97 -1.01 -2.78
C GLY A 149 8.12 -0.04 -2.54
N GLU A 150 9.23 -0.28 -3.23
CA GLU A 150 10.36 0.64 -3.26
C GLU A 150 9.98 1.95 -3.95
N SER A 151 10.46 3.07 -3.40
CA SER A 151 10.18 4.40 -3.92
C SER A 151 11.37 5.31 -3.70
N ALA A 152 11.92 5.85 -4.79
CA ALA A 152 12.99 6.84 -4.73
C ALA A 152 12.54 8.09 -3.95
N LYS A 153 11.31 8.56 -4.17
CA LYS A 153 10.78 9.75 -3.49
C LYS A 153 10.58 9.55 -1.99
N MET A 154 10.21 8.32 -1.59
CA MET A 154 10.12 7.97 -0.18
C MET A 154 11.50 8.01 0.50
N MET A 155 12.53 7.47 -0.17
CA MET A 155 13.89 7.47 0.36
C MET A 155 14.47 8.88 0.47
N GLU A 156 14.25 9.73 -0.54
CA GLU A 156 14.64 11.14 -0.52
C GLU A 156 14.09 11.86 0.72
N GLY A 157 12.81 11.65 1.05
CA GLY A 157 12.21 12.27 2.23
C GLY A 157 12.77 11.77 3.57
N LEU A 158 13.22 10.51 3.64
CA LEU A 158 13.94 9.99 4.81
C LEU A 158 15.31 10.65 4.96
N ASP A 159 16.04 10.78 3.85
CA ASP A 159 17.37 11.39 3.82
C ASP A 159 17.32 12.87 4.21
N GLU A 160 16.36 13.63 3.66
CA GLU A 160 16.13 15.04 4.00
C GLU A 160 15.83 15.21 5.50
N TRP A 161 14.95 14.37 6.05
CA TRP A 161 14.62 14.42 7.47
C TRP A 161 15.84 14.08 8.33
N PHE A 162 16.59 13.03 7.98
CA PHE A 162 17.74 12.58 8.75
C PHE A 162 18.87 13.61 8.74
N PHE A 163 19.16 14.20 7.58
CA PHE A 163 20.11 15.29 7.44
C PHE A 163 19.71 16.49 8.30
N SER A 164 18.44 16.90 8.24
CA SER A 164 17.91 18.00 9.03
C SER A 164 18.01 17.74 10.53
N PHE A 165 17.72 16.51 10.95
CA PHE A 165 17.86 16.06 12.34
C PHE A 165 19.31 16.18 12.83
N ILE A 166 20.28 15.70 12.04
CA ILE A 166 21.70 15.80 12.37
C ILE A 166 22.11 17.27 12.50
N VAL A 167 21.83 18.09 11.49
CA VAL A 167 22.19 19.52 11.50
C VAL A 167 21.62 20.23 12.72
N GLN A 168 20.36 19.97 13.06
CA GLN A 168 19.74 20.56 14.26
C GLN A 168 20.42 20.10 15.55
N LYS A 169 20.80 18.82 15.65
CA LYS A 169 21.51 18.31 16.82
C LYS A 169 22.87 18.95 17.02
N PHE A 170 23.66 19.09 15.95
CA PHE A 170 24.99 19.70 16.03
C PHE A 170 24.95 21.21 16.28
N LYS A 171 23.88 21.92 15.86
CA LYS A 171 23.69 23.34 16.20
C LYS A 171 23.43 23.59 17.68
N ASN A 172 22.99 22.57 18.41
CA ASN A 172 22.63 22.67 19.84
C ASN A 172 23.73 22.11 20.76
N LEU A 173 24.91 21.80 20.21
CA LEU A 173 26.12 21.45 20.96
C LEU A 173 26.91 22.71 21.28
#